data_AF-A0A7K4A0D2-F1
#
_entry.id   AF-A0A7K4A0D2-F1
#
_cell.length_a   1.000
_cell.length_b   1.000
_cell.length_c   1.000
_cell.angle_alpha   90.00
_cell.angle_beta   90.00
_cell.angle_gamma   90.00
#
_symmetry.space_group_name_H-M   'P 1'
#
loop_
_entity.id
_entity.type
_entity.pdbx_description
1 polymer ?
#
loop_
_entity_poly.entity_id
_entity_poly.type
_entity_poly.pdbx_seq_one_letter_code
_entity_poly.pdbx_strand_id
1 'polypeptide(L)'
;MIDETVHRLVMTREIGSEWDVHSHPFASRWRRSMNARRRVDRPSVDRDLALRKRIDKANPTEKSLAAMEKDLHLIEAAKATDNRIISLDDTARRLFSTVSGSIGELGQILWVNPANETETPIQWLKEGSPNEEPRMIRSFS
;
A
#
# COMPACT_ATOMS: atom_id res chain seq x y z
N MET A 1 5.64 -17.81 -10.25
CA MET A 1 5.15 -16.81 -9.27
C MET A 1 4.13 -15.83 -9.85
N ILE A 2 4.40 -15.07 -10.93
CA ILE A 2 3.37 -14.17 -11.53
C ILE A 2 2.15 -14.97 -12.00
N ASP A 3 2.38 -16.09 -12.68
CA ASP A 3 1.32 -16.93 -13.22
C ASP A 3 0.59 -17.78 -12.14
N GLU A 4 1.08 -17.77 -10.90
CA GLU A 4 0.52 -18.52 -9.77
C GLU A 4 -0.48 -17.71 -8.95
N THR A 5 -0.70 -16.44 -9.26
CA THR A 5 -1.62 -15.57 -8.50
C THR A 5 -2.49 -14.75 -9.45
N VAL A 6 -3.62 -14.21 -8.98
CA VAL A 6 -4.50 -13.34 -9.78
C VAL A 6 -4.18 -11.85 -9.65
N HIS A 7 -3.19 -11.52 -8.82
CA HIS A 7 -2.90 -10.15 -8.42
C HIS A 7 -2.33 -9.30 -9.58
N ARG A 8 -2.67 -8.02 -9.52
CA ARG A 8 -2.28 -6.97 -10.48
C ARG A 8 -1.53 -5.88 -9.71
N LEU A 9 -0.56 -5.26 -10.37
CA LEU A 9 0.17 -4.12 -9.82
C LEU A 9 -0.63 -2.85 -10.08
N VAL A 10 -0.85 -2.04 -9.04
CA VAL A 10 -1.46 -0.71 -9.19
C VAL A 10 -0.35 0.32 -9.41
N MET A 11 -0.49 1.11 -10.47
CA MET A 11 0.46 2.15 -10.90
C MET A 11 -0.33 3.44 -11.18
N THR A 12 -0.73 4.15 -10.13
CA THR A 12 -1.22 5.53 -10.28
C THR A 12 -0.13 6.44 -10.85
N ARG A 13 -0.47 7.67 -11.21
CA ARG A 13 0.51 8.64 -11.72
C ARG A 13 1.63 8.88 -10.69
N GLU A 14 1.27 9.02 -9.43
CA GLU A 14 2.17 9.27 -8.30
C GLU A 14 3.11 8.07 -8.09
N ILE A 15 2.56 6.86 -7.93
CA ILE A 15 3.35 5.62 -7.77
C ILE A 15 4.29 5.44 -8.97
N GLY A 16 3.80 5.69 -10.18
CA GLY A 16 4.61 5.58 -11.39
C GLY A 16 5.77 6.55 -11.42
N SER A 17 5.53 7.81 -11.07
CA SER A 17 6.56 8.85 -11.04
C SER A 17 7.63 8.54 -10.01
N GLU A 18 7.24 8.07 -8.83
CA GLU A 18 8.19 7.65 -7.79
C GLU A 18 9.01 6.43 -8.23
N TRP A 19 8.35 5.41 -8.76
CA TRP A 19 9.00 4.19 -9.23
C TRP A 19 10.02 4.45 -10.33
N ASP A 20 9.72 5.37 -11.25
CA ASP A 20 10.62 5.73 -12.35
C ASP A 20 11.93 6.36 -11.86
N VAL A 21 11.91 7.03 -10.70
CA VAL A 21 13.10 7.64 -10.09
C VAL A 21 13.86 6.65 -9.21
N HIS A 22 13.15 5.82 -8.44
CA HIS A 22 13.75 5.05 -7.35
C HIS A 22 13.93 3.54 -7.64
N SER A 23 13.40 3.02 -8.75
CA SER A 23 13.44 1.58 -9.00
C SER A 23 14.80 1.03 -9.41
N HIS A 24 15.12 -0.16 -8.89
CA HIS A 24 16.28 -0.93 -9.32
C HIS A 24 16.03 -1.60 -10.71
N PRO A 25 17.06 -1.89 -11.53
CA PRO A 25 16.90 -2.58 -12.81
C PRO A 25 16.11 -3.89 -12.75
N PHE A 26 16.19 -4.63 -11.65
CA PHE A 26 15.35 -5.82 -11.42
C PHE A 26 13.85 -5.47 -11.39
N ALA A 27 13.47 -4.50 -10.55
CA ALA A 27 12.09 -4.01 -10.44
C ALA A 27 11.56 -3.47 -11.78
N SER A 28 12.41 -2.76 -12.53
CA SER A 28 12.08 -2.29 -13.88
C SER A 28 11.80 -3.44 -14.86
N ARG A 29 12.60 -4.52 -14.87
CA ARG A 29 12.34 -5.71 -15.70
C ARG A 29 11.06 -6.43 -15.28
N TRP A 30 10.84 -6.58 -13.98
CA TRP A 30 9.62 -7.18 -13.45
C TRP A 30 8.37 -6.38 -13.85
N ARG A 31 8.41 -5.05 -13.77
CA ARG A 31 7.32 -4.17 -14.21
C ARG A 31 7.03 -4.30 -15.72
N ARG A 32 8.05 -4.42 -16.57
CA ARG A 32 7.86 -4.69 -18.02
C ARG A 32 7.16 -6.04 -18.24
N SER A 33 7.56 -7.06 -17.49
CA SER A 33 6.94 -8.40 -17.52
C SER A 33 5.46 -8.37 -17.12
N MET A 34 5.11 -7.61 -16.07
CA MET A 34 3.72 -7.41 -15.64
C MET A 34 2.89 -6.67 -16.70
N ASN A 35 3.46 -5.65 -17.35
CA ASN A 35 2.81 -4.92 -18.44
C ASN A 35 2.52 -5.81 -19.65
N ALA A 36 3.50 -6.59 -20.10
CA ALA A 36 3.33 -7.52 -21.23
C ALA A 36 2.21 -8.54 -20.96
N ARG A 37 2.01 -8.92 -19.69
CA ARG A 37 0.95 -9.82 -19.22
C ARG A 37 -0.37 -9.11 -18.92
N ARG A 38 -0.49 -7.80 -19.16
CA ARG A 38 -1.67 -6.97 -18.85
C ARG A 38 -2.08 -7.03 -17.37
N ARG A 39 -1.10 -7.10 -16.47
CA ARG A 39 -1.27 -7.17 -15.01
C ARG A 39 -0.89 -5.87 -14.30
N VAL A 40 -1.04 -4.75 -14.98
CA VAL A 40 -0.78 -3.42 -14.41
C VAL A 40 -2.02 -2.57 -14.60
N ASP A 41 -2.63 -2.16 -13.49
CA ASP A 41 -3.74 -1.23 -13.47
C ASP A 41 -3.23 0.18 -13.23
N ARG A 42 -3.77 1.13 -13.98
CA ARG A 42 -3.40 2.54 -13.90
C ARG A 42 -4.63 3.39 -13.63
N PRO A 43 -5.27 3.22 -12.46
CA PRO A 43 -6.43 4.03 -12.12
C PRO A 43 -6.02 5.50 -12.03
N SER A 44 -6.90 6.39 -12.47
CA SER A 44 -6.80 7.81 -12.14
C SER A 44 -7.32 7.97 -10.72
N VAL A 45 -6.41 8.26 -9.79
CA VAL A 45 -6.73 8.44 -8.38
C VAL A 45 -6.39 9.87 -8.01
N ASP A 46 -7.42 10.65 -7.68
CA ASP A 46 -7.24 12.01 -7.21
C ASP A 46 -6.82 11.99 -5.73
N ARG A 47 -6.08 13.02 -5.32
CA ARG A 47 -5.70 13.21 -3.92
C ARG A 47 -6.94 13.37 -3.05
N ASP A 48 -7.04 12.57 -1.99
CA ASP A 48 -8.17 12.62 -1.06
C ASP A 48 -7.91 13.71 0.00
N LEU A 49 -8.25 14.94 -0.36
CA LEU A 49 -8.10 16.10 0.53
C LEU A 49 -8.89 15.94 1.84
N ALA A 50 -9.98 15.18 1.83
CA ALA A 50 -10.77 14.93 3.03
C ALA A 50 -10.04 13.97 3.99
N LEU A 51 -9.46 12.88 3.47
CA LEU A 51 -8.60 11.98 4.24
C LEU A 51 -7.39 12.71 4.82
N ARG A 52 -6.70 13.51 4.00
CA ARG A 52 -5.53 14.29 4.45
C ARG A 52 -5.86 15.22 5.61
N LYS A 53 -6.99 15.93 5.52
CA LYS A 53 -7.51 16.77 6.62
C LYS A 53 -7.88 15.95 7.87
N ARG A 54 -8.40 14.72 7.71
CA ARG A 54 -8.70 13.85 8.85
C ARG A 54 -7.41 13.37 9.54
N ILE A 55 -6.36 13.07 8.79
CA ILE A 55 -5.04 12.69 9.34
C ILE A 55 -4.45 13.86 10.12
N ASP A 56 -4.46 15.06 9.55
CA ASP A 56 -4.01 16.28 10.24
C ASP A 56 -4.79 16.51 11.55
N LYS A 57 -6.12 16.35 11.52
CA LYS A 57 -6.98 16.45 12.71
C LYS A 57 -6.76 15.35 13.75
N ALA A 58 -6.18 14.21 13.38
CA ALA A 58 -5.76 13.19 14.34
C ALA A 58 -4.52 13.62 15.14
N ASN A 59 -4.01 14.83 14.89
CA ASN A 59 -2.94 15.51 15.60
C ASN A 59 -1.64 14.68 15.73
N PRO A 60 -1.11 14.11 14.64
CA PRO A 60 0.20 13.50 14.64
C PRO A 60 1.29 14.56 14.87
N THR A 61 2.49 14.12 15.28
CA THR A 61 3.64 15.03 15.28
C THR A 61 3.94 15.52 13.86
N GLU A 62 4.52 16.71 13.70
CA GLU A 62 4.89 17.26 12.37
C GLU A 62 5.77 16.28 11.57
N LYS A 63 6.73 15.63 12.25
CA LYS A 63 7.58 14.59 11.64
C LYS A 63 6.76 13.39 11.16
N SER A 64 5.81 12.92 11.96
CA SER A 64 4.91 11.82 11.61
C SER A 64 3.99 12.20 10.45
N LEU A 65 3.46 13.43 10.45
CA LEU A 65 2.62 13.95 9.37
C LEU A 65 3.40 13.98 8.05
N ALA A 66 4.59 14.59 8.05
CA ALA A 66 5.42 14.68 6.85
C ALA A 66 5.86 13.30 6.31
N ALA A 67 6.03 12.31 7.19
CA ALA A 67 6.29 10.92 6.78
C ALA A 67 5.03 10.30 6.14
N MET A 68 3.86 10.39 6.79
CA MET A 68 2.60 9.87 6.25
C MET A 68 2.21 10.55 4.93
N GLU A 69 2.48 11.84 4.75
CA GLU A 69 2.19 12.57 3.51
C GLU A 69 2.92 12.01 2.30
N LYS A 70 4.13 11.47 2.50
CA LYS A 70 4.89 10.82 1.44
C LYS A 70 4.19 9.55 0.99
N ASP A 71 3.77 8.70 1.92
CA ASP A 71 3.18 7.39 1.63
C ASP A 71 1.65 7.41 1.43
N LEU A 72 1.01 8.56 1.60
CA LEU A 72 -0.44 8.72 1.48
C LEU A 72 -0.99 8.31 0.12
N HIS A 73 -0.18 8.44 -0.93
CA HIS A 73 -0.56 8.03 -2.27
C HIS A 73 -0.73 6.49 -2.39
N LEU A 74 -0.07 5.70 -1.52
CA LEU A 74 -0.28 4.24 -1.43
C LEU A 74 -1.65 3.93 -0.81
N ILE A 75 -2.03 4.68 0.23
CA ILE A 75 -3.36 4.55 0.87
C ILE A 75 -4.46 4.95 -0.13
N GLU A 76 -4.29 6.09 -0.81
CA GLU A 76 -5.23 6.58 -1.82
C GLU A 76 -5.40 5.55 -2.96
N ALA A 77 -4.30 4.97 -3.45
CA ALA A 77 -4.33 3.92 -4.46
C ALA A 77 -5.03 2.65 -3.97
N ALA A 78 -4.70 2.18 -2.76
CA ALA A 78 -5.32 0.99 -2.17
C ALA A 78 -6.83 1.18 -1.98
N LYS A 79 -7.26 2.34 -1.46
CA LYS A 79 -8.69 2.68 -1.31
C LYS A 79 -9.44 2.67 -2.65
N ALA A 80 -8.78 3.09 -3.73
CA ALA A 80 -9.37 3.12 -5.06
C ALA A 80 -9.43 1.73 -5.73
N THR A 81 -8.78 0.71 -5.17
CA THR A 81 -8.76 -0.64 -5.72
C THR A 81 -9.37 -1.66 -4.76
N ASP A 82 -8.54 -2.27 -3.93
CA ASP A 82 -8.88 -3.45 -3.15
C ASP A 82 -8.46 -3.31 -1.69
N ASN A 83 -7.96 -2.17 -1.24
CA ASN A 83 -7.47 -1.94 0.14
C ASN A 83 -6.24 -2.80 0.51
N ARG A 84 -5.44 -3.29 -0.45
CA ARG A 84 -4.22 -4.06 -0.16
C ARG A 84 -2.96 -3.26 -0.46
N ILE A 85 -1.99 -3.30 0.44
CA ILE A 85 -0.65 -2.76 0.28
C ILE A 85 0.37 -3.86 0.59
N ILE A 86 1.33 -4.05 -0.31
CA ILE A 86 2.49 -4.91 -0.10
C ILE A 86 3.71 -3.98 -0.11
N SER A 87 4.32 -3.77 1.04
CA SER A 87 5.45 -2.83 1.17
C SER A 87 6.37 -3.22 2.33
N LEU A 88 7.66 -2.99 2.17
CA LEU A 88 8.68 -3.18 3.19
C LEU A 88 8.62 -2.11 4.31
N ASP A 89 7.84 -1.05 4.11
CA ASP A 89 7.82 0.10 5.01
C ASP A 89 6.91 -0.10 6.22
N ASP A 90 7.41 -0.82 7.22
CA ASP A 90 6.73 -0.96 8.50
C ASP A 90 6.69 0.36 9.30
N THR A 91 7.51 1.35 8.96
CA THR A 91 7.45 2.67 9.61
C THR A 91 6.18 3.39 9.17
N ALA A 92 5.93 3.46 7.86
CA ALA A 92 4.69 4.01 7.31
C ALA A 92 3.46 3.25 7.83
N ARG A 93 3.50 1.90 7.82
CA ARG A 93 2.43 1.05 8.38
C ARG A 93 2.11 1.41 9.83
N ARG A 94 3.14 1.57 10.68
CA ARG A 94 2.99 1.95 12.09
C ARG A 94 2.39 3.33 12.25
N LEU A 95 2.86 4.31 11.48
CA LEU A 95 2.34 5.67 11.54
C LEU A 95 0.84 5.71 11.17
N PHE A 96 0.43 5.05 10.09
CA PHE A 96 -0.98 4.95 9.74
C PHE A 96 -1.79 4.17 10.79
N SER A 97 -1.21 3.15 11.43
CA SER A 97 -1.85 2.44 12.53
C SER A 97 -2.23 3.37 13.68
N THR A 98 -1.33 4.27 14.09
CA THR A 98 -1.58 5.19 15.22
C THR A 98 -2.78 6.11 15.02
N VAL A 99 -3.10 6.48 13.77
CA VAL A 99 -4.25 7.33 13.44
C VAL A 99 -5.49 6.55 12.98
N SER A 100 -5.34 5.25 12.69
CA SER A 100 -6.41 4.41 12.13
C SER A 100 -7.64 4.28 13.04
N GLY A 101 -7.45 4.31 14.37
CA GLY A 101 -8.55 4.28 15.33
C GLY A 101 -9.52 5.46 15.23
N SER A 102 -9.04 6.60 14.73
CA SER A 102 -9.87 7.81 14.50
C SER A 102 -10.40 7.91 13.07
N ILE A 103 -9.86 7.10 12.15
CA ILE A 103 -10.14 7.18 10.71
C ILE A 103 -10.49 5.77 10.23
N GLY A 104 -11.75 5.39 10.37
CA GLY A 104 -12.21 4.01 10.17
C GLY A 104 -11.84 3.40 8.81
N GLU A 105 -11.79 4.20 7.74
CA GLU A 105 -11.36 3.77 6.41
C GLU A 105 -9.88 3.35 6.34
N LEU A 106 -8.99 3.95 7.15
CA LEU A 106 -7.59 3.50 7.25
C LEU A 106 -7.50 2.14 7.92
N GLY A 107 -8.36 1.89 8.91
CA GLY A 107 -8.43 0.61 9.61
C GLY A 107 -8.84 -0.56 8.72
N GLN A 108 -9.39 -0.32 7.52
CA GLN A 108 -9.76 -1.36 6.56
C GLN A 108 -8.64 -1.71 5.58
N ILE A 109 -7.53 -0.97 5.57
CA ILE A 109 -6.39 -1.26 4.70
C ILE A 109 -5.64 -2.46 5.25
N LEU A 110 -5.42 -3.46 4.40
CA LEU A 110 -4.50 -4.56 4.64
C LEU A 110 -3.11 -4.17 4.18
N TRP A 111 -2.14 -4.35 5.06
CA TRP A 111 -0.73 -4.12 4.76
C TRP A 111 0.06 -5.38 5.12
N VAL A 112 0.91 -5.84 4.21
CA VAL A 112 1.82 -6.96 4.46
C VAL A 112 3.26 -6.56 4.12
N ASN A 113 4.20 -6.91 5.01
CA ASN A 113 5.61 -6.78 4.73
C ASN A 113 6.13 -8.04 4.03
N PRO A 114 6.55 -7.98 2.75
CA PRO A 114 6.97 -9.16 2.00
C PRO A 114 8.31 -9.76 2.47
N ALA A 115 9.09 -9.03 3.27
CA ALA A 115 10.32 -9.53 3.88
C ALA A 115 10.10 -10.16 5.26
N ASN A 116 8.91 -10.01 5.84
CA ASN A 116 8.59 -10.62 7.12
C ASN A 116 8.01 -12.04 6.90
N GLU A 117 8.83 -13.07 7.11
CA GLU A 117 8.41 -14.47 6.90
C GLU A 117 7.27 -14.89 7.85
N THR A 118 7.19 -14.29 9.05
CA THR A 118 6.11 -14.56 10.01
C THR A 118 4.75 -14.11 9.51
N GLU A 119 4.73 -13.15 8.59
CA GLU A 119 3.53 -12.71 7.89
C GLU A 119 3.18 -13.60 6.68
N THR A 120 3.92 -14.68 6.40
CA THR A 120 3.59 -15.68 5.36
C THR A 120 3.10 -15.08 4.01
N PRO A 121 3.74 -14.02 3.48
CA PRO A 121 3.18 -13.21 2.37
C PRO A 121 2.93 -14.00 1.09
N ILE A 122 3.80 -14.96 0.77
CA ILE A 122 3.66 -15.79 -0.43
C ILE A 122 2.46 -16.74 -0.34
N GLN A 123 2.25 -17.36 0.83
CA GLN A 123 1.09 -18.23 1.08
C GLN A 123 -0.20 -17.41 0.93
N TRP A 124 -0.25 -16.26 1.61
CA TRP A 124 -1.39 -15.34 1.56
C TRP A 124 -1.73 -14.89 0.13
N LEU A 125 -0.72 -14.55 -0.68
CA LEU A 125 -0.90 -14.22 -2.10
C LEU A 125 -1.36 -15.42 -2.95
N LYS A 126 -0.95 -16.65 -2.63
CA LYS A 126 -1.41 -17.85 -3.34
C LYS A 126 -2.88 -18.16 -3.02
N GLU A 127 -3.33 -17.82 -1.83
CA GLU A 127 -4.71 -17.99 -1.37
C GLU A 127 -5.64 -16.85 -1.83
N GLY A 128 -5.13 -15.90 -2.63
CA GLY A 128 -5.91 -14.80 -3.18
C GLY A 128 -6.01 -13.57 -2.27
N SER A 129 -5.08 -13.42 -1.32
CA SER A 129 -5.03 -12.30 -0.38
C SER A 129 -6.33 -12.12 0.44
N PRO A 130 -6.76 -13.16 1.18
CA PRO A 130 -7.95 -13.10 2.02
C PRO A 130 -7.85 -11.98 3.06
N ASN A 131 -9.02 -11.46 3.48
CA ASN A 131 -9.07 -10.42 4.50
C ASN A 131 -8.74 -11.01 5.87
N GLU A 132 -7.53 -10.76 6.36
CA GLU A 132 -7.02 -11.26 7.64
C GLU A 132 -6.82 -10.09 8.61
N GLU A 133 -7.44 -10.16 9.80
CA GLU A 133 -7.33 -9.13 10.84
C GLU A 133 -5.88 -8.77 11.21
N PRO A 134 -4.93 -9.72 11.35
CA PRO A 134 -3.54 -9.38 11.66
C PRO A 134 -2.85 -8.49 10.61
N ARG A 135 -3.39 -8.42 9.39
CA ARG A 135 -2.86 -7.58 8.31
C ARG A 135 -3.50 -6.22 8.23
N MET A 136 -4.65 -6.03 8.88
CA MET A 136 -5.26 -4.71 8.91
C MET A 136 -4.35 -3.73 9.63
N ILE A 137 -4.19 -2.53 9.09
CA ILE A 137 -3.33 -1.49 9.67
C ILE A 137 -3.70 -1.23 11.14
N ARG A 138 -4.99 -1.26 11.49
CA ARG A 138 -5.48 -1.07 12.87
C ARG A 138 -5.00 -2.12 13.88
N SER A 139 -4.56 -3.28 13.39
CA SER A 139 -4.10 -4.41 14.21
C SER A 139 -2.58 -4.42 14.37
N PHE A 140 -1.87 -3.47 13.73
CA PHE A 140 -0.42 -3.42 13.75
C PHE A 140 0.09 -2.59 14.93
N SER A 141 0.85 -3.22 15.83
CA SER A 141 1.47 -2.61 17.02
C SER A 141 2.91 -2.20 16.79
#